data_AF-A0A357N406-F1
#
_entry.id   AF-A0A357N406-F1
#
_cell.length_a   1.000
_cell.length_b   1.000
_cell.length_c   1.000
_cell.angle_alpha   90.00
_cell.angle_beta   90.00
_cell.angle_gamma   90.00
#
_symmetry.space_group_name_H-M   'P 1'
#
loop_
_entity.id
_entity.type
_entity.pdbx_description
1 polymer ?
#
loop_
_entity_poly.entity_id
_entity_poly.type
_entity_poly.pdbx_seq_one_letter_code
_entity_poly.pdbx_strand_id
1 'polypeptide(L)' 'GEGVLSGKQSALYPVLRNLEGAGLLESHVEPSSSGPPRRYYRINERGHEVLAQWRQAWQATRDSVDSVLEGVPQ' A
#
# COMPACT_ATOMS: atom_id res chain seq x y z
N GLY A 1 -13.70 14.66 -0.53
CA GLY A 1 -12.94 14.24 -1.72
C GLY A 1 -12.99 12.74 -1.78
N GLU A 2 -13.68 12.18 -2.76
CA GLU A 2 -13.68 10.74 -2.99
C GLU A 2 -12.22 10.29 -3.19
N GLY A 3 -11.71 9.52 -2.24
CA GLY A 3 -10.32 9.06 -2.27
C GLY A 3 -10.06 8.27 -3.54
N VAL A 4 -8.83 8.37 -4.05
CA VAL A 4 -8.24 7.65 -5.21
C VAL A 4 -8.57 6.13 -5.28
N LEU A 5 -9.11 5.57 -4.20
CA LEU A 5 -9.51 4.18 -4.05
C LEU A 5 -10.94 3.86 -4.52
N SER A 6 -11.82 4.85 -4.69
CA SER A 6 -13.25 4.62 -5.03
C SER A 6 -13.43 3.90 -6.38
N GLY A 7 -12.53 4.14 -7.35
CA GLY A 7 -12.57 3.53 -8.68
C GLY A 7 -11.79 2.21 -8.85
N LYS A 8 -11.16 1.65 -7.80
CA LYS A 8 -10.12 0.61 -7.94
C LYS A 8 -10.35 -0.67 -7.12
N GLN A 9 -11.57 -0.97 -6.68
CA GLN A 9 -11.83 -2.23 -5.94
C GLN A 9 -11.39 -3.48 -6.73
N SER A 10 -11.51 -3.48 -8.06
CA SER A 10 -11.03 -4.57 -8.93
C SER A 10 -9.49 -4.67 -8.98
N ALA A 11 -8.78 -3.55 -8.82
CA ALA A 11 -7.32 -3.50 -8.82
C ALA A 11 -6.70 -3.80 -7.44
N LEU A 12 -7.49 -3.77 -6.37
CA LEU A 12 -7.01 -4.01 -5.02
C LEU A 12 -6.56 -5.47 -4.81
N TYR A 13 -7.30 -6.43 -5.37
CA TYR A 13 -6.99 -7.86 -5.21
C TYR A 13 -5.63 -8.27 -5.79
N PRO A 14 -5.29 -7.89 -7.04
CA PRO A 14 -3.93 -8.14 -7.57
C PRO A 14 -2.83 -7.51 -6.70
N VAL A 15 -3.05 -6.30 -6.19
CA VAL A 15 -2.09 -5.62 -5.30
C VAL A 15 -1.89 -6.41 -4.01
N LEU A 16 -2.97 -6.79 -3.33
CA LEU A 16 -2.89 -7.58 -2.09
C LEU A 16 -2.20 -8.92 -2.31
N ARG A 17 -2.50 -9.59 -3.42
CA ARG A 17 -1.88 -10.87 -3.79
C ARG A 17 -0.39 -10.73 -4.09
N ASN A 18 0.02 -9.65 -4.76
CA ASN A 18 1.44 -9.38 -5.01
C ASN A 18 2.19 -9.05 -3.72
N LEU A 19 1.59 -8.30 -2.80
CA LEU A 19 2.19 -7.99 -1.51
C LEU A 19 2.31 -9.24 -0.62
N GLU A 20 1.31 -10.12 -0.63
CA GLU A 20 1.40 -11.46 -0.01
C GLU A 20 2.48 -12.32 -0.66
N GLY A 21 2.54 -12.38 -2.00
CA GLY A 21 3.57 -13.12 -2.74
C GLY A 21 5.00 -12.60 -2.51
N ALA A 22 5.13 -11.31 -2.16
CA ALA A 22 6.39 -10.69 -1.75
C ALA A 22 6.71 -10.87 -0.25
N GLY A 23 5.86 -11.57 0.50
CA GLY A 23 6.05 -11.83 1.94
C GLY A 23 5.79 -10.60 2.84
N LEU A 24 5.14 -9.56 2.32
CA LEU A 24 4.85 -8.32 3.07
C LEU A 24 3.51 -8.35 3.80
N LEU A 25 2.64 -9.28 3.41
CA LEU A 25 1.36 -9.55 4.06
C LEU A 25 1.25 -11.03 4.37
N GLU A 26 0.46 -11.33 5.40
CA GLU A 26 -0.07 -12.65 5.69
C GLU A 26 -1.57 -12.66 5.34
N SER A 27 -2.10 -13.80 4.93
CA SER A 27 -3.53 -13.97 4.75
C SER A 27 -4.09 -15.17 5.50
N HIS A 28 -5.36 -15.06 5.90
CA HIS A 28 -6.14 -16.15 6.44
C HIS A 28 -7.53 -16.13 5.80
N VAL A 29 -8.14 -17.30 5.72
CA VAL A 29 -9.48 -17.48 5.17
C VAL A 29 -10.43 -17.76 6.32
N GLU A 30 -11.44 -16.90 6.47
CA GLU A 30 -12.47 -17.07 7.49
C GLU A 30 -13.80 -17.49 6.84
N PRO A 31 -14.54 -18.44 7.45
CA PRO A 31 -15.92 -18.70 7.08
C PRO A 31 -16.75 -17.43 7.25
N SER A 32 -17.57 -17.11 6.25
CA SER A 32 -18.51 -16.00 6.38
C SER A 32 -19.87 -16.52 6.84
N SER A 33 -20.60 -15.75 7.65
CA SER A 33 -21.92 -16.12 8.17
C SER A 33 -23.01 -16.22 7.11
N SER A 34 -22.79 -15.67 5.90
CA SER A 34 -23.81 -15.59 4.85
C SER A 34 -23.22 -15.47 3.44
N GLY A 35 -22.25 -16.32 3.09
CA GLY A 35 -21.63 -16.29 1.75
C GLY A 35 -20.31 -17.05 1.65
N PRO A 36 -19.61 -16.94 0.50
CA PRO A 36 -18.32 -17.60 0.31
C PRO A 36 -17.29 -17.14 1.35
N PRO A 37 -16.31 -18.00 1.66
CA PRO A 37 -15.27 -17.67 2.63
C PRO A 37 -14.51 -16.42 2.21
N ARG A 38 -14.17 -15.57 3.19
CA ARG A 38 -13.49 -14.30 2.96
C ARG A 38 -12.02 -14.45 3.28
N ARG A 39 -11.15 -13.98 2.39
CA ARG A 39 -9.72 -13.86 2.66
C ARG A 39 -9.43 -12.50 3.28
N TYR A 40 -8.82 -12.52 4.45
CA TYR A 40 -8.35 -11.33 5.16
C TYR A 40 -6.84 -11.26 5.05
N TYR A 41 -6.33 -10.05 4.81
CA TYR A 41 -4.89 -9.78 4.74
C TYR A 41 -4.49 -8.93 5.94
N ARG A 42 -3.34 -9.24 6.53
CA ARG A 42 -2.73 -8.48 7.61
C ARG A 42 -1.28 -8.18 7.22
N ILE A 43 -0.87 -6.92 7.42
CA ILE A 43 0.54 -6.56 7.28
C ILE A 43 1.35 -7.20 8.40
N ASN A 44 2.48 -7.81 8.04
CA ASN A 44 3.39 -8.43 9.00
C ASN A 44 4.58 -7.50 9.31
N GLU A 45 5.49 -7.95 10.19
CA GLU A 45 6.66 -7.17 10.61
C GLU A 45 7.52 -6.73 9.42
N ARG A 46 7.79 -7.66 8.49
CA ARG A 46 8.56 -7.35 7.27
C ARG A 46 7.86 -6.32 6.39
N GLY A 47 6.54 -6.41 6.26
CA GLY A 47 5.72 -5.42 5.56
C GLY A 47 5.83 -4.04 6.18
N HIS A 48 5.85 -3.94 7.52
CA HIS A 48 6.03 -2.68 8.22
C HIS A 48 7.41 -2.04 7.96
N GLU A 49 8.48 -2.83 7.96
CA GLU A 49 9.83 -2.35 7.64
C GLU A 49 9.90 -1.78 6.22
N VAL A 50 9.38 -2.52 5.23
CA VAL A 50 9.37 -2.10 3.83
C VAL A 50 8.50 -0.87 3.63
N LEU A 51 7.34 -0.80 4.29
CA LEU A 51 6.48 0.38 4.27
C LEU A 51 7.20 1.62 4.80
N ALA A 52 8.00 1.49 5.87
CA ALA A 52 8.79 2.61 6.39
C ALA A 52 9.82 3.10 5.36
N GLN A 53 10.53 2.18 4.69
CA GLN A 53 11.49 2.51 3.65
C GLN A 53 10.83 3.21 2.45
N TRP A 54 9.67 2.70 2.00
CA TRP A 54 8.92 3.31 0.90
C TRP A 54 8.42 4.71 1.25
N ARG A 55 7.98 4.95 2.49
CA ARG A 55 7.62 6.30 2.94
C ARG A 55 8.80 7.24 2.89
N GLN A 56 9.98 6.81 3.34
CA GLN A 56 11.19 7.62 3.30
C GLN A 56 11.59 7.95 1.86
N ALA A 57 11.57 6.96 0.96
CA ALA A 57 11.86 7.18 -0.46
C ALA A 57 10.86 8.15 -1.11
N TRP A 58 9.58 8.03 -0.77
CA TRP A 58 8.54 8.95 -1.25
C TRP A 58 8.74 10.38 -0.73
N GLN A 59 9.08 10.54 0.55
CA GLN A 59 9.39 11.84 1.14
C GLN A 59 10.57 12.48 0.42
N ALA A 60 11.68 11.75 0.23
CA ALA A 60 12.84 12.25 -0.51
C ALA A 60 12.48 12.66 -1.95
N THR A 61 11.61 11.88 -2.62
CA THR A 61 11.15 12.19 -3.98
C THR A 61 10.32 13.47 -4.00
N ARG A 62 9.37 13.61 -3.06
CA ARG A 62 8.58 14.83 -2.88
C ARG A 62 9.48 16.03 -2.63
N ASP A 63 10.40 15.93 -1.66
CA ASP A 63 11.29 17.02 -1.28
C ASP A 63 12.18 17.47 -2.45
N SER A 64 12.62 16.52 -3.30
CA SER A 64 13.33 16.83 -4.53
C SER A 64 12.48 17.58 -5.56
N VAL A 65 11.20 17.21 -5.70
CA VAL A 65 10.28 17.92 -6.60
C VAL A 65 9.99 19.32 -6.07
N ASP A 66 9.72 19.44 -4.77
CA ASP A 66 9.45 20.71 -4.10
C ASP A 66 10.65 21.66 -4.25
N SER A 67 11.88 21.17 -4.05
CA SER A 67 13.11 21.96 -4.26
C SER A 67 13.25 22.50 -5.69
N VAL A 68 12.81 21.77 -6.71
CA VAL A 68 12.83 22.24 -8.10
C VAL A 68 11.75 23.29 -8.33
N LEU A 69 10.57 23.12 -7.72
CA LEU A 69 9.43 24.02 -7.87
C LEU A 69 9.60 25.34 -7.12
N GLU A 70 10.22 25.33 -5.93
CA GLU A 70 10.50 26.52 -5.13
C GLU A 70 11.65 27.36 -5.70
N GLY A 71 12.47 26.76 -6.57
CA GLY A 71 13.67 27.38 -7.14
C GLY A 71 14.81 27.49 -6.13
N VAL A 72 16.04 27.59 -6.64
CA VAL A 72 17.19 27.96 -5.79
C VAL A 72 17.02 29.43 -5.43
N PRO A 73 16.92 29.82 -4.14
CA PRO A 73 17.01 31.23 -3.79
C PRO A 73 18.37 31.74 -4.29
N GLN A 74 18.34 32.71 -5.19
CA GLN A 74 19.55 33.43 -5.64
C GLN A 74 20.17 34.19 -4.47
#